data_AF-A0A3B0IRJ2-F1
#
_entry.id   AF-A0A3B0IRJ2-F1
#
_cell.length_a   1.000
_cell.length_b   1.000
_cell.length_c   1.000
_cell.angle_alpha   90.00
_cell.angle_beta   90.00
_cell.angle_gamma   90.00
#
_symmetry.space_group_name_H-M   'P 1'
#
loop_
_entity.id
_entity.type
_entity.pdbx_description
1 polymer ?
#
loop_
_entity_poly.entity_id
_entity_poly.type
_entity_poly.pdbx_seq_one_letter_code
_entity_poly.pdbx_strand_id
1 'polypeptide(L)' 'MNTLIKHLKEELIDVTKKHAQENNVKVIIAKYSEEELNIQIIISGEQQFDITLNSIQD' A
#
# COMPACT_ATOMS: atom_id res chain seq x y z
N MET A 1 8.40 11.71 -8.27
CA MET A 1 7.23 10.81 -8.14
C MET A 1 7.62 9.37 -7.78
N ASN A 2 8.58 8.74 -8.47
CA ASN A 2 8.90 7.31 -8.26
C ASN A 2 9.50 6.98 -6.86
N THR A 3 10.32 7.86 -6.30
CA THR A 3 10.93 7.66 -4.96
C THR A 3 9.91 7.73 -3.82
N LEU A 4 8.92 8.61 -3.92
CA LEU A 4 7.86 8.79 -2.92
C LEU A 4 6.95 7.56 -2.83
N ILE A 5 6.51 7.03 -3.98
CA ILE A 5 5.72 5.79 -4.05
C ILE A 5 6.51 4.60 -3.48
N LYS A 6 7.82 4.56 -3.75
CA LYS A 6 8.70 3.50 -3.23
C LYS A 6 8.82 3.57 -1.70
N HIS A 7 9.09 4.74 -1.13
CA HIS A 7 9.14 4.90 0.32
C HIS A 7 7.79 4.59 0.98
N LEU A 8 6.68 5.08 0.42
CA LEU A 8 5.34 4.76 0.91
C LEU A 8 5.10 3.25 0.93
N LYS A 9 5.50 2.54 -0.13
CA LYS A 9 5.38 1.09 -0.19
C LYS A 9 6.20 0.39 0.91
N GLU A 10 7.43 0.83 1.15
CA GLU A 10 8.30 0.27 2.19
C GLU A 10 7.73 0.52 3.59
N GLU A 11 7.28 1.74 3.88
CA GLU A 11 6.65 2.09 5.16
C GLU A 11 5.37 1.28 5.42
N LEU A 12 4.51 1.12 4.40
CA LEU A 12 3.29 0.32 4.52
C LEU A 12 3.59 -1.16 4.79
N ILE A 13 4.65 -1.71 4.19
CA ILE A 13 5.10 -3.07 4.47
C ILE A 13 5.53 -3.17 5.94
N ASP A 14 6.39 -2.27 6.41
CA ASP A 14 6.96 -2.35 7.77
C ASP A 14 5.90 -2.16 8.85
N VAL A 15 5.00 -1.18 8.68
CA VAL A 15 3.88 -0.94 9.61
C VAL A 15 2.94 -2.15 9.64
N THR A 16 2.56 -2.67 8.47
CA THR A 16 1.66 -3.83 8.41
C THR A 16 2.28 -5.05 9.07
N LYS A 17 3.57 -5.35 8.80
CA LYS A 17 4.27 -6.47 9.43
C LYS A 17 4.29 -6.35 10.95
N LYS A 18 4.59 -5.16 11.45
CA LYS A 18 4.66 -4.87 12.89
C LYS A 18 3.30 -5.06 13.57
N HIS A 19 2.22 -4.59 12.97
CA HIS A 19 0.88 -4.61 13.58
C HIS A 19 0.15 -5.95 13.39
N ALA A 20 0.30 -6.59 12.24
CA ALA A 20 -0.29 -7.90 11.97
C ALA A 20 0.50 -9.05 12.58
N GLN A 21 1.71 -8.78 13.11
CA GLN A 21 2.65 -9.79 13.60
C GLN A 21 2.97 -10.87 12.56
N GLU A 22 3.00 -10.48 11.29
CA GLU A 22 3.14 -11.36 10.14
C GLU A 22 4.24 -10.85 9.21
N ASN A 23 5.10 -11.73 8.71
CA ASN A 23 6.21 -11.36 7.82
C ASN A 23 5.83 -11.44 6.34
N ASN A 24 4.83 -12.25 5.99
CA ASN A 24 4.35 -12.39 4.63
C ASN A 24 3.36 -11.27 4.27
N VAL A 25 3.89 -10.06 4.08
CA VAL A 25 3.13 -8.88 3.66
C VAL A 25 3.54 -8.45 2.26
N LYS A 26 2.56 -8.27 1.38
CA LYS A 26 2.75 -7.71 0.04
C LYS A 26 1.90 -6.44 -0.11
N VAL A 27 2.55 -5.35 -0.49
CA VAL A 27 1.87 -4.09 -0.82
C VAL A 27 1.96 -3.84 -2.32
N ILE A 28 0.82 -3.57 -2.94
CA ILE A 28 0.68 -3.17 -4.34
C ILE A 28 0.12 -1.76 -4.35
N ILE A 29 0.80 -0.85 -5.04
CA ILE A 29 0.33 0.52 -5.23
C ILE A 29 0.16 0.71 -6.73
N ALA A 30 -1.07 1.00 -7.15
CA ALA A 30 -1.42 1.28 -8.53
C ALA A 30 -2.01 2.68 -8.62
N LYS A 31 -1.48 3.50 -9.54
CA LYS A 31 -2.12 4.75 -9.90
C LYS A 31 -3.30 4.41 -10.81
N TYR A 32 -4.52 4.70 -10.38
CA TYR A 32 -5.74 4.37 -11.12
C TYR A 32 -6.11 5.50 -12.09
N SER A 33 -5.88 6.75 -11.68
CA SER A 33 -6.01 7.95 -12.51
C SER A 33 -5.03 9.04 -12.04
N GLU A 34 -5.04 10.25 -12.63
CA GLU A 34 -4.18 11.34 -12.18
C GLU A 34 -4.33 11.67 -10.68
N GLU A 35 -5.55 11.53 -10.16
CA GLU A 35 -5.95 11.91 -8.79
C GLU A 35 -6.26 10.72 -7.87
N GLU A 36 -6.23 9.50 -8.41
CA GLU A 36 -6.59 8.30 -7.67
C GLU A 36 -5.40 7.34 -7.51
N LEU A 37 -5.17 6.94 -6.27
CA LEU A 37 -4.19 5.93 -5.91
C LEU A 37 -4.89 4.77 -5.22
N ASN A 38 -4.72 3.58 -5.77
CA ASN A 38 -5.15 2.35 -5.15
C ASN A 38 -3.95 1.71 -4.43
N ILE A 39 -4.15 1.35 -3.17
CA ILE A 39 -3.20 0.64 -2.34
C ILE A 39 -3.86 -0.66 -1.90
N GLN A 40 -3.24 -1.78 -2.23
CA GLN A 40 -3.66 -3.11 -1.82
C GLN A 40 -2.61 -3.72 -0.91
N ILE A 41 -3.03 -4.17 0.27
CA ILE A 41 -2.20 -4.81 1.29
C ILE A 41 -2.69 -6.25 1.44
N ILE A 42 -1.80 -7.22 1.19
CA ILE A 42 -2.09 -8.65 1.30
C ILE A 42 -1.23 -9.22 2.41
N ILE A 43 -1.86 -9.85 3.40
CA ILE A 43 -1.24 -10.48 4.57
C ILE A 43 -1.45 -11.99 4.48
N SER A 44 -0.36 -12.75 4.51
CA SER A 44 -0.33 -14.21 4.41
C SER A 44 -1.01 -14.82 3.19
N GLY A 45 -1.33 -14.01 2.17
CA GLY A 45 -2.05 -14.46 0.98
C GLY A 45 -3.55 -14.73 1.20
N GLU A 46 -4.05 -14.57 2.43
CA GLU A 46 -5.43 -14.88 2.80
C GLU A 46 -6.23 -13.62 3.14
N GLN A 47 -5.59 -12.62 3.75
CA GLN A 47 -6.24 -11.37 4.14
C GLN A 47 -5.83 -10.25 3.19
N GLN A 48 -6.81 -9.59 2.58
CA GLN A 48 -6.61 -8.49 1.65
C GLN A 48 -7.33 -7.24 2.15
N PHE A 49 -6.61 -6.13 2.18
CA PHE A 49 -7.14 -4.81 2.48
C PHE A 49 -6.91 -3.89 1.28
N ASP A 50 -7.99 -3.40 0.70
CA ASP A 50 -7.95 -2.47 -0.42
C ASP A 50 -8.32 -1.06 0.07
N ILE A 51 -7.41 -0.11 -0.15
CA ILE A 51 -7.58 1.30 0.18
C ILE A 51 -7.54 2.07 -1.13
N THR A 52 -8.60 2.84 -1.41
CA THR A 52 -8.62 3.76 -2.54
C THR A 52 -8.59 5.18 -2.00
N LEU A 53 -7.54 5.93 -2.35
CA LEU A 53 -7.39 7.33 -2.03
C LEU A 53 -7.85 8.14 -3.25
N ASN A 54 -8.99 8.82 -3.08
CA ASN A 54 -9.52 9.74 -4.08
C ASN A 54 -9.07 11.16 -3.70
N SER A 55 -8.67 11.95 -4.69
CA SER A 55 -8.16 13.33 -4.51
C SER A 55 -6.82 13.41 -3.78
N ILE A 56 -5.78 12.83 -4.38
CA ILE A 56 -4.40 13.22 -4.06
C ILE A 56 -4.16 14.59 -4.72
N GLN A 57 -4.50 15.68 -4.03
CA GLN A 57 -4.09 17.02 -4.44
C GLN A 57 -2.62 17.24 -4.02
N ASP A 58 -1.86 17.87 -4.92
CA ASP A 58 -0.42 18.18 -4.77
C ASP A 58 -0.07 18.98 -3.50
#